data_AF-A0A556CXR1-F1
#
_entry.id   AF-A0A556CXR1-F1
#
_cell.length_a   1.000
_cell.length_b   1.000
_cell.length_c   1.000
_cell.angle_alpha   90.00
_cell.angle_beta   90.00
_cell.angle_gamma   90.00
#
_symmetry.space_group_name_H-M   'P 1'
#
loop_
_entity.id
_entity.type
_entity.pdbx_description
1 polymer ?
#
loop_
_entity_poly.entity_id
_entity_poly.type
_entity_poly.pdbx_seq_one_letter_code
_entity_poly.pdbx_strand_id
1 'polypeptide(L)' 'MIDLEPYNCDICGEDESVKIEIDDITFGRREVCDACGFVHEGLAEWEFERNEQIIKMIEESKK' A
#
# COMPACT_ATOMS: atom_id res chain seq x y z
N MET A 1 0.07 12.81 -3.94
CA MET A 1 0.10 12.00 -2.70
C MET A 1 -1.31 11.53 -2.47
N ILE A 2 -1.52 10.23 -2.37
CA ILE A 2 -2.83 9.68 -2.02
C ILE A 2 -2.94 9.85 -0.51
N ASP A 3 -3.69 10.86 -0.06
CA ASP A 3 -3.98 11.06 1.36
C ASP A 3 -5.01 10.02 1.78
N LEU A 4 -4.53 8.86 2.21
CA LEU A 4 -5.39 7.85 2.84
C LEU A 4 -5.68 8.29 4.27
N GLU A 5 -6.95 8.23 4.65
CA GLU A 5 -7.38 8.58 6.00
C GLU A 5 -6.75 7.62 7.03
N PRO A 6 -6.34 8.11 8.20
CA PRO A 6 -5.86 7.26 9.28
C PRO A 6 -6.95 6.27 9.70
N TYR A 7 -6.54 5.08 10.12
CA TYR A 7 -7.46 4.04 10.59
C TYR A 7 -6.99 3.42 11.91
N ASN A 8 -7.89 2.65 12.52
CA ASN A 8 -7.67 2.05 13.83
C ASN A 8 -6.62 0.94 13.74
N CYS A 9 -5.76 0.85 14.75
CA CYS A 9 -4.77 -0.22 14.80
C CYS A 9 -5.40 -1.53 15.30
N ASP A 10 -5.39 -2.57 14.47
CA ASP A 10 -5.89 -3.90 14.87
C ASP A 10 -5.05 -4.57 15.97
N ILE A 11 -3.85 -4.07 16.26
CA ILE A 11 -2.93 -4.64 17.26
C ILE A 11 -3.13 -4.04 18.64
N CYS A 12 -3.16 -2.71 18.75
CA CYS A 12 -3.34 -2.03 20.03
C CYS A 12 -4.76 -1.52 20.27
N GLY A 13 -5.60 -1.46 19.22
CA GLY A 13 -6.98 -0.98 19.29
C GLY A 13 -7.12 0.54 19.31
N GLU A 14 -6.03 1.30 19.16
CA GLU A 14 -6.06 2.77 19.18
C GLU A 14 -6.70 3.34 17.92
N ASP A 15 -7.63 4.27 18.11
CA ASP A 15 -8.40 4.90 17.05
C ASP A 15 -7.55 5.86 16.21
N GLU A 16 -7.76 5.85 14.88
CA GLU A 16 -7.10 6.76 13.90
C GLU A 16 -5.57 6.84 14.05
N SER A 17 -4.94 5.76 14.53
CA SER A 17 -3.52 5.74 14.91
C SER A 17 -2.58 5.24 13.81
N VAL A 18 -3.12 4.61 12.76
CA VAL A 18 -2.31 4.06 11.66
C VAL A 18 -2.25 5.04 10.50
N LYS A 19 -1.04 5.41 10.11
CA LYS A 19 -0.74 6.27 8.96
C LYS A 19 -0.13 5.45 7.84
N ILE A 20 -0.47 5.81 6.60
CA ILE A 20 0.07 5.17 5.42
C ILE A 20 1.11 6.10 4.78
N GLU A 21 2.31 5.57 4.63
CA GLU A 21 3.42 6.20 3.93
C GLU A 21 3.64 5.44 2.61
N ILE A 22 3.79 6.19 1.52
CA ILE A 22 4.16 5.64 0.22
C ILE A 22 5.54 6.17 -0.12
N ASP A 23 6.49 5.27 -0.33
CA ASP A 23 7.83 5.61 -0.78
C ASP A 23 7.79 5.85 -2.30
N ASP A 24 8.02 7.07 -2.76
CA ASP A 24 7.98 7.41 -4.20
C ASP A 24 9.17 6.83 -5.01
N ILE A 25 10.20 6.30 -4.36
CA ILE A 25 11.40 5.70 -4.98
C ILE A 25 11.22 4.19 -5.12
N THR A 26 10.90 3.52 -4.01
CA THR A 26 10.73 2.07 -3.98
C THR A 26 9.30 1.64 -4.32
N PHE A 27 8.37 2.59 -4.35
CA PHE A 27 6.93 2.37 -4.48
C PHE A 27 6.32 1.48 -3.39
N GLY A 28 7.07 1.25 -2.30
CA GLY A 28 6.59 0.48 -1.16
C GLY A 28 5.52 1.23 -0.38
N ARG A 29 4.49 0.50 0.06
CA ARG A 29 3.50 0.99 1.02
C ARG A 29 3.89 0.53 2.41
N ARG A 30 4.01 1.49 3.33
CA ARG A 30 4.25 1.24 4.75
C ARG A 30 3.09 1.79 5.57
N GLU A 31 2.62 1.00 6.52
CA GLU A 31 1.57 1.40 7.46
C GLU A 31 2.17 1.42 8.86
N VAL A 32 2.11 2.56 9.53
CA VAL A 32 2.77 2.78 10.82
C VAL A 32 1.74 3.21 11.85
N CYS A 33 1.65 2.49 12.96
CA CYS A 33 0.86 2.91 14.11
C CYS A 33 1.67 3.84 15.00
N ASP A 34 1.21 5.08 15.20
CA ASP A 34 1.87 6.05 16.08
C ASP A 34 1.77 5.71 17.57
N ALA A 35 0.77 4.89 17.95
CA ALA A 35 0.51 4.55 19.34
C ALA A 35 1.36 3.37 19.84
N CYS A 36 1.40 2.27 19.08
CA CYS A 36 2.16 1.07 19.47
C CYS A 36 3.47 0.89 18.69
N GLY A 37 3.71 1.67 17.64
CA GLY A 37 4.92 1.59 16.81
C GLY A 37 4.94 0.38 15.87
N PHE A 38 3.84 -0.36 15.73
CA PHE A 38 3.77 -1.46 14.79
C PHE A 38 3.88 -0.96 13.35
N VAL A 39 4.62 -1.71 12.52
CA VAL A 39 4.84 -1.40 11.11
C VAL A 39 4.41 -2.58 10.25
N HIS A 40 3.53 -2.34 9.30
CA HIS A 40 3.20 -3.26 8.22
C HIS A 40 3.85 -2.78 6.92
N GLU A 41 4.58 -3.67 6.23
CA GLU A 41 5.22 -3.38 4.94
C GLU A 41 4.56 -4.25 3.87
N GLY A 42 4.03 -3.62 2.82
CA GLY A 42 3.34 -4.29 1.72
C GLY A 42 3.59 -3.63 0.38
N LEU A 43 3.31 -4.37 -0.69
CA LEU A 43 3.22 -3.82 -2.03
C LEU A 43 1.94 -2.99 -2.15
N ALA A 44 2.00 -1.88 -2.86
CA ALA A 44 0.83 -1.03 -3.01
C ALA A 44 -0.20 -1.70 -3.95
N GLU A 45 -1.50 -1.60 -3.66
CA GLU A 45 -2.53 -2.31 -4.43
C GLU A 45 -2.51 -1.99 -5.94
N TRP A 46 -2.11 -0.76 -6.29
CA TRP A 46 -1.97 -0.32 -7.68
C TRP A 46 -0.84 -1.03 -8.44
N GLU A 47 0.08 -1.72 -7.76
CA GLU A 47 1.10 -2.56 -8.41
C GLU A 47 0.48 -3.81 -9.03
N PHE A 48 -0.53 -4.42 -8.39
CA PHE A 48 -1.23 -5.57 -8.94
C PHE A 48 -1.98 -5.19 -10.23
N GLU A 49 -2.70 -4.07 -10.20
CA GLU A 49 -3.45 -3.58 -11.37
C GLU A 49 -2.53 -3.24 -12.56
N ARG A 50 -1.40 -2.60 -12.31
CA ARG A 50 -0.44 -2.22 -13.36
C ARG A 50 0.25 -3.44 -13.96
N ASN A 51 0.61 -4.42 -13.13
CA ASN A 51 1.19 -5.68 -13.58
C ASN A 51 0.20 -6.50 -14.42
N GLU A 52 -1.06 -6.56 -14.02
CA GLU A 52 -2.11 -7.23 -14.82
C GLU A 52 -2.31 -6.58 -16.19
N GLN A 53 -2.27 -5.24 -16.28
CA GLN A 53 -2.37 -4.53 -17.56
C GLN A 53 -1.19 -4.84 -18.48
N ILE A 54 0.04 -4.88 -17.94
CA ILE A 54 1.24 -5.24 -18.70
C ILE A 54 1.12 -6.66 -19.25
N ILE A 55 0.66 -7.62 -18.44
CA ILE A 55 0.44 -9.01 -18.88
C ILE A 55 -0.56 -9.06 -20.03
N LYS A 56 -1.70 -8.38 -19.92
CA LYS A 56 -2.71 -8.31 -20.99
C LYS A 56 -2.12 -7.76 -22.30
N MET A 57 -1.36 -6.67 -22.24
CA MET A 57 -0.71 -6.10 -23.43
C MET A 57 0.30 -7.06 -24.08
N ILE A 58 1.06 -7.82 -23.27
CA ILE A 58 2.01 -8.82 -23.76
C ILE A 58 1.27 -9.98 -24.45
N GLU A 59 0.16 -10.45 -23.88
CA GLU A 59 -0.66 -11.52 -24.47
C GLU A 59 -1.30 -11.08 -25.80
N GLU A 60 -1.81 -9.86 -25.87
CA GLU A 60 -2.38 -9.29 -27.09
C GLU A 60 -1.33 -9.08 -28.19
N SER A 61 -0.10 -8.69 -27.81
CA SER A 61 1.01 -8.49 -28.76
C SER A 61 1.58 -9.80 -29.32
N LYS A 62 1.26 -10.95 -28.73
CA LYS A 62 1.69 -12.29 -29.19
C LYS A 62 0.69 -12.94 -30.15
N LYS A 63 -0.43 -12.29 -30.44
CA LYS A 63 -1.50 -12.77 -31.31
C LYS A 63 -1.36 -12.24 -32.73
#